data_AF-A0A0R1VRZ5-F1
#
_entry.id   AF-A0A0R1VRZ5-F1
#
_cell.length_a   1.000
_cell.length_b   1.000
_cell.length_c   1.000
_cell.angle_alpha   90.00
_cell.angle_beta   90.00
_cell.angle_gamma   90.00
#
_symmetry.space_group_name_H-M   'P 1'
#
loop_
_entity.id
_entity.type
_entity.pdbx_description
1 polymer ?
#
loop_
_entity_poly.entity_id
_entity_poly.type
_entity_poly.pdbx_seq_one_letter_code
_entity_poly.pdbx_strand_id
1 'polypeptide(L)'
;MQTKKNTRRLFYVIAVVLILILSSVRVTIQGPRGLVDIAALILTALSTALIVRAITLQGDKRLFRKLMAWSCYFMTGCIILGTLLTVVDLSSDDSLALSIVGLFFAFIAYLFAGVETKARPATESFDAPINNKLLNHYHQAGLSDTDINVFRETMAEAKQEIIDLEKVMTAVPKLRAINLNHDTLEVAKAMFAALVKEPERLQEAADFLYKHLPNSLQIARKYQEINTHEVKTADTYAVLDRSVEVLATLSEQMKHDYTDFVAEDISDLSTTLDAVNHPDQRADFNLKSEQSIAQMQDQLSQIQKDYLTKQQSGADSDAVDHAADAKTDTLKDGDSQND
;
A
#
# COMPACT_ATOMS: atom_id res chain seq x y z
N MET A 1 -33.19 -11.60 -18.49
CA MET A 1 -33.39 -10.84 -19.76
C MET A 1 -32.09 -10.38 -20.45
N GLN A 2 -30.92 -10.41 -19.81
CA GLN A 2 -29.65 -9.98 -20.46
C GLN A 2 -28.98 -11.02 -21.38
N THR A 3 -29.24 -12.32 -21.19
CA THR A 3 -28.65 -13.40 -22.00
C THR A 3 -29.11 -13.39 -23.47
N LYS A 4 -30.33 -12.91 -23.72
CA LYS A 4 -30.92 -12.79 -25.07
C LYS A 4 -30.36 -11.61 -25.88
N LYS A 5 -29.83 -10.58 -25.20
CA LYS A 5 -29.24 -9.39 -25.82
C LYS A 5 -27.80 -9.64 -26.30
N ASN A 6 -27.04 -10.43 -25.56
CA ASN A 6 -25.68 -10.83 -25.95
C ASN A 6 -25.64 -11.85 -27.09
N THR A 7 -26.59 -12.79 -27.14
CA THR A 7 -26.73 -13.72 -28.28
C THR A 7 -27.08 -13.00 -29.58
N ARG A 8 -27.94 -11.98 -29.54
CA ARG A 8 -28.23 -11.15 -30.72
C ARG A 8 -27.02 -10.36 -31.23
N ARG A 9 -26.20 -9.82 -30.32
CA ARG A 9 -24.93 -9.16 -30.70
C ARG A 9 -23.93 -10.15 -31.28
N LEU A 10 -23.87 -11.38 -30.76
CA LEU A 10 -23.03 -12.45 -31.30
C LEU A 10 -23.46 -12.84 -32.71
N PHE A 11 -24.75 -13.03 -32.97
CA PHE A 11 -25.27 -13.30 -34.32
C PHE A 11 -24.97 -12.16 -35.29
N TYR A 12 -25.00 -10.91 -34.82
CA TYR A 12 -24.67 -9.75 -35.66
C TYR A 12 -23.18 -9.73 -36.03
N VAL A 13 -22.28 -10.01 -35.09
CA VAL A 13 -20.83 -10.10 -35.36
C VAL A 13 -20.53 -11.27 -36.29
N ILE A 14 -21.14 -12.44 -36.06
CA ILE A 14 -21.00 -13.60 -36.95
C ILE A 14 -21.50 -13.26 -38.35
N ALA A 15 -22.65 -12.59 -38.49
CA ALA A 15 -23.18 -12.18 -39.79
C ALA A 15 -22.27 -11.17 -40.50
N VAL A 16 -21.71 -10.19 -39.79
CA VAL A 16 -20.77 -9.22 -40.37
C VAL A 16 -19.47 -9.90 -40.82
N VAL A 17 -18.97 -10.86 -40.03
CA VAL A 17 -17.80 -11.67 -40.41
C VAL A 17 -18.12 -12.57 -41.62
N LEU A 18 -19.30 -13.17 -41.68
CA LEU A 18 -19.76 -13.98 -42.81
C LEU A 18 -19.92 -13.14 -44.08
N ILE A 19 -20.44 -11.91 -43.95
CA ILE A 19 -20.58 -10.95 -45.05
C ILE A 19 -19.19 -10.48 -45.53
N LEU A 20 -18.26 -10.23 -44.60
CA LEU A 20 -16.87 -9.89 -44.95
C LEU A 20 -16.18 -11.05 -45.68
N ILE A 21 -16.35 -12.29 -45.23
CA ILE A 21 -15.83 -13.50 -45.90
C ILE A 21 -16.49 -13.69 -47.28
N LEU A 22 -17.81 -13.51 -47.39
CA LEU A 22 -18.53 -13.60 -48.69
C LEU A 22 -18.11 -12.49 -49.66
N SER A 23 -17.77 -11.30 -49.14
CA SER A 23 -17.27 -10.19 -49.97
C SER A 23 -15.88 -10.45 -50.52
N SER A 24 -15.00 -11.13 -49.78
CA SER A 24 -13.68 -11.55 -50.25
C SER A 24 -13.71 -12.78 -51.16
N VAL A 25 -14.76 -13.61 -51.10
CA VAL A 25 -14.97 -14.75 -52.04
C VAL A 25 -15.32 -14.30 -53.46
N ARG A 26 -15.84 -13.08 -53.67
CA ARG A 26 -16.14 -12.57 -55.02
C ARG A 26 -14.90 -12.11 -55.81
N VAL A 27 -13.75 -11.99 -55.16
CA VAL A 27 -12.48 -11.67 -55.81
C VAL A 27 -11.69 -12.97 -55.90
N THR A 28 -11.32 -13.38 -57.12
CA THR A 28 -10.41 -14.50 -57.42
C THR A 28 -11.05 -15.90 -57.56
N ILE A 29 -11.83 -16.10 -58.62
CA ILE A 29 -11.88 -17.41 -59.30
C ILE A 29 -11.66 -17.17 -60.81
N GLN A 30 -10.47 -16.71 -61.17
CA GLN A 30 -9.97 -16.81 -62.54
C GLN A 30 -8.45 -16.62 -62.55
N GLY A 31 -7.73 -17.74 -62.51
CA GLY A 31 -6.26 -17.76 -62.62
C GLY A 31 -5.64 -19.03 -62.02
N PRO A 32 -4.38 -19.36 -62.39
CA PRO A 32 -3.72 -20.62 -62.03
C PRO A 32 -3.24 -20.71 -60.56
N ARG A 33 -3.67 -19.78 -59.69
CA ARG A 33 -3.25 -19.69 -58.27
C ARG A 33 -4.28 -20.27 -57.28
N GLY A 34 -5.25 -21.06 -57.75
CA GLY A 34 -6.36 -21.55 -56.92
C GLY A 34 -5.99 -22.37 -55.67
N LEU A 35 -4.81 -22.99 -55.62
CA LEU A 35 -4.35 -23.70 -54.42
C LEU A 35 -3.98 -22.76 -53.26
N VAL A 36 -3.45 -21.57 -53.56
CA VAL A 36 -3.06 -20.58 -52.54
C VAL A 36 -4.31 -19.94 -51.93
N ASP A 37 -5.34 -19.70 -52.76
CA ASP A 37 -6.61 -19.12 -52.32
C ASP A 37 -7.41 -20.11 -51.43
N ILE A 38 -7.39 -21.40 -51.75
CA ILE A 38 -7.97 -22.45 -50.90
C ILE A 38 -7.23 -22.53 -49.55
N ALA A 39 -5.90 -22.43 -49.55
CA ALA A 39 -5.12 -22.42 -48.31
C ALA A 39 -5.44 -21.19 -47.43
N ALA A 40 -5.63 -20.02 -48.04
CA ALA A 40 -6.04 -18.80 -47.34
C ALA A 40 -7.45 -18.91 -46.73
N LEU A 41 -8.40 -19.53 -47.45
CA LEU A 41 -9.74 -19.82 -46.94
C LEU A 41 -9.72 -20.81 -45.76
N ILE A 42 -8.88 -21.84 -45.83
CA ILE A 42 -8.71 -22.80 -44.74
C ILE A 42 -8.11 -22.11 -43.52
N LEU A 43 -7.11 -21.25 -43.69
CA LEU A 43 -6.44 -20.55 -42.59
C LEU A 43 -7.36 -19.54 -41.89
N THR A 44 -8.18 -18.82 -42.65
CA THR A 44 -9.19 -17.88 -42.12
C THR A 44 -10.35 -18.62 -41.42
N ALA A 45 -10.78 -19.76 -41.96
CA ALA A 45 -11.75 -20.63 -41.29
C ALA A 45 -11.19 -21.21 -39.97
N LEU A 46 -9.92 -21.63 -39.95
CA LEU A 46 -9.22 -22.10 -38.75
C LEU A 46 -9.08 -21.00 -37.69
N SER A 47 -8.73 -19.78 -38.09
CA SER A 47 -8.67 -18.61 -37.21
C SER A 47 -10.04 -18.34 -36.57
N THR A 48 -11.10 -18.36 -37.39
CA THR A 48 -12.47 -18.14 -36.92
C THR A 48 -12.92 -19.25 -35.96
N ALA A 49 -12.58 -20.51 -36.24
CA ALA A 49 -12.89 -21.64 -35.36
C ALA A 49 -12.14 -21.58 -34.01
N LEU A 50 -10.89 -21.11 -34.00
CA LEU A 50 -10.11 -20.90 -32.77
C LEU A 50 -10.71 -19.78 -31.92
N ILE A 51 -11.19 -18.69 -32.54
CA ILE A 51 -11.87 -17.60 -31.84
C ILE A 51 -13.17 -18.11 -31.21
N VAL A 52 -13.98 -18.88 -31.95
CA VAL A 52 -15.22 -19.48 -31.43
C VAL A 52 -14.93 -20.46 -30.29
N ARG A 53 -13.89 -21.29 -30.40
CA ARG A 53 -13.46 -22.24 -29.35
C ARG A 53 -12.90 -21.52 -28.10
N ALA A 54 -12.24 -20.37 -28.28
CA ALA A 54 -11.80 -19.54 -27.18
C ALA A 54 -12.96 -18.86 -26.44
N ILE A 55 -14.06 -18.55 -27.14
CA ILE A 55 -15.28 -17.96 -26.54
C ILE A 55 -16.06 -19.00 -25.71
N THR A 56 -16.05 -20.28 -26.09
CA THR A 56 -16.78 -21.34 -25.36
C THR A 56 -16.06 -21.86 -24.11
N LEU A 57 -14.72 -21.71 -24.02
CA LEU A 57 -13.93 -22.02 -22.83
C LEU A 57 -13.95 -20.83 -21.84
N GLN A 58 -15.11 -20.63 -21.21
CA GLN A 58 -15.41 -19.48 -20.35
C GLN A 58 -14.84 -19.63 -18.91
N GLY A 59 -13.56 -19.97 -18.79
CA GLY A 59 -12.88 -20.19 -17.48
C GLY A 59 -12.04 -19.02 -16.98
N ASP A 60 -11.33 -18.31 -17.86
CA ASP A 60 -10.43 -17.24 -17.44
C ASP A 60 -10.48 -16.03 -18.40
N LYS A 61 -11.11 -14.95 -17.93
CA LYS A 61 -11.30 -13.68 -18.64
C LYS A 61 -9.98 -12.95 -18.95
N ARG A 62 -8.85 -13.39 -18.37
CA ARG A 62 -7.52 -12.83 -18.61
C ARG A 62 -6.84 -13.51 -19.81
N LEU A 63 -6.97 -14.83 -19.92
CA LEU A 63 -6.44 -15.59 -21.07
C LEU A 63 -7.18 -15.28 -22.36
N PHE A 64 -8.51 -15.13 -22.32
CA PHE A 64 -9.31 -14.76 -23.48
C PHE A 64 -8.89 -13.42 -24.11
N ARG A 65 -8.63 -12.40 -23.27
CA ARG A 65 -8.17 -11.09 -23.75
C ARG A 65 -6.75 -11.13 -24.33
N LYS A 66 -5.86 -11.92 -23.74
CA LYS A 66 -4.51 -12.12 -24.27
C LYS A 66 -4.52 -12.87 -25.61
N LEU A 67 -5.35 -13.92 -25.73
CA LEU A 67 -5.54 -14.64 -26.98
C LEU A 67 -6.15 -13.77 -28.08
N MET A 68 -7.15 -12.94 -27.75
CA MET A 68 -7.74 -11.99 -28.71
C MET A 68 -6.76 -10.90 -29.14
N ALA A 69 -5.90 -10.43 -28.24
CA ALA A 69 -4.83 -9.50 -28.61
C ALA A 69 -3.81 -10.18 -29.55
N TRP A 70 -3.38 -11.40 -29.23
CA TRP A 70 -2.46 -12.17 -30.08
C TRP A 70 -3.05 -12.52 -31.45
N SER A 71 -4.34 -12.84 -31.55
CA SER A 71 -4.99 -13.10 -32.83
C SER A 71 -5.12 -11.83 -33.67
N CYS A 72 -5.37 -10.67 -33.07
CA CYS A 72 -5.34 -9.38 -33.76
C CYS A 72 -3.95 -9.04 -34.28
N TYR A 73 -2.89 -9.22 -33.47
CA TYR A 73 -1.51 -9.01 -33.92
C TYR A 73 -1.10 -9.97 -35.04
N PHE A 74 -1.54 -11.23 -34.97
CA PHE A 74 -1.32 -12.23 -36.01
C PHE A 74 -2.03 -11.86 -37.32
N MET A 75 -3.29 -11.40 -37.25
CA MET A 75 -4.02 -10.94 -38.44
C MET A 75 -3.41 -9.69 -39.06
N THR A 76 -2.95 -8.73 -38.25
CA THR A 76 -2.22 -7.56 -38.77
C THR A 76 -0.89 -7.98 -39.42
N GLY A 77 -0.19 -8.95 -38.86
CA GLY A 77 1.05 -9.48 -39.44
C GLY A 77 0.81 -10.20 -40.78
N CYS A 78 -0.25 -10.99 -40.90
CA CYS A 78 -0.63 -11.65 -42.16
C CYS A 78 -1.02 -10.64 -43.25
N ILE A 79 -1.69 -9.54 -42.89
CA ILE A 79 -2.02 -8.47 -43.85
C ILE A 79 -0.74 -7.78 -44.34
N ILE A 80 0.18 -7.43 -43.42
CA ILE A 80 1.46 -6.79 -43.78
C ILE A 80 2.33 -7.73 -44.65
N LEU A 81 2.40 -9.02 -44.31
CA LEU A 81 3.14 -10.01 -45.10
C LEU A 81 2.51 -10.25 -46.47
N GLY A 82 1.18 -10.25 -46.56
CA GLY A 82 0.44 -10.31 -47.82
C GLY A 82 0.73 -9.10 -48.71
N THR A 83 0.75 -7.89 -48.15
CA THR A 83 1.13 -6.69 -48.90
C THR A 83 2.58 -6.72 -49.37
N LEU A 84 3.49 -7.27 -48.57
CA LEU A 84 4.91 -7.38 -48.93
C LEU A 84 5.12 -8.41 -50.06
N LEU A 85 4.33 -9.49 -50.08
CA LEU A 85 4.34 -10.50 -51.14
C LEU A 85 3.73 -9.97 -52.46
N THR A 86 2.75 -9.07 -52.41
CA THR A 86 2.15 -8.47 -53.62
C THR A 86 3.00 -7.35 -54.23
N VAL A 87 3.96 -6.77 -53.49
CA VAL A 87 4.93 -5.79 -54.02
C VAL A 87 5.89 -6.40 -55.06
N VAL A 88 5.91 -7.73 -55.22
CA VAL A 88 6.73 -8.43 -56.22
C VAL A 88 6.06 -8.50 -57.61
N ASP A 89 4.77 -8.14 -57.77
CA ASP A 89 4.12 -8.09 -59.09
C ASP A 89 3.30 -6.79 -59.24
N LEU A 90 3.72 -5.94 -60.19
CA LEU A 90 3.21 -4.57 -60.40
C LEU A 90 1.74 -4.53 -60.87
N SER A 91 0.89 -3.78 -60.17
CA SER A 91 -0.13 -2.91 -60.80
C SER A 91 -0.56 -1.80 -59.81
N SER A 92 -0.68 -0.58 -60.32
CA SER A 92 -0.54 0.66 -59.52
C SER A 92 -1.79 1.11 -58.75
N ASP A 93 -2.97 0.52 -58.99
CA ASP A 93 -4.24 1.05 -58.46
C ASP A 93 -4.70 0.42 -57.14
N ASP A 94 -4.29 -0.81 -56.79
CA ASP A 94 -4.75 -1.50 -55.57
C ASP A 94 -3.90 -1.20 -54.32
N SER A 95 -2.78 -0.50 -54.49
CA SER A 95 -1.80 -0.24 -53.41
C SER A 95 -2.32 0.71 -52.32
N LEU A 96 -3.15 1.69 -52.69
CA LEU A 96 -3.68 2.69 -51.75
C LEU A 96 -4.78 2.12 -50.84
N ALA A 97 -5.62 1.23 -51.37
CA ALA A 97 -6.69 0.60 -50.61
C ALA A 97 -6.13 -0.29 -49.48
N LEU A 98 -5.06 -1.03 -49.76
CA LEU A 98 -4.37 -1.89 -48.78
C LEU A 98 -3.68 -1.08 -47.67
N SER A 99 -3.11 0.08 -48.00
CA SER A 99 -2.51 0.99 -47.01
C SER A 99 -3.54 1.54 -46.02
N ILE A 100 -4.73 1.91 -46.52
CA ILE A 100 -5.83 2.44 -45.69
C ILE A 100 -6.37 1.37 -44.73
N VAL A 101 -6.49 0.12 -45.17
CA VAL A 101 -6.91 -0.99 -44.31
C VAL A 101 -5.87 -1.26 -43.21
N GLY A 102 -4.58 -1.24 -43.55
CA GLY A 102 -3.50 -1.38 -42.57
C GLY A 102 -3.52 -0.28 -41.50
N LEU A 103 -3.71 0.98 -41.90
CA LEU A 103 -3.84 2.12 -40.98
C LEU A 103 -5.07 2.01 -40.07
N PHE A 104 -6.20 1.52 -40.60
CA PHE A 104 -7.42 1.33 -39.83
C PHE A 104 -7.24 0.27 -38.73
N PHE A 105 -6.59 -0.86 -39.04
CA PHE A 105 -6.28 -1.87 -38.04
C PHE A 105 -5.19 -1.44 -37.05
N ALA A 106 -4.18 -0.70 -37.48
CA ALA A 106 -3.18 -0.10 -36.58
C ALA A 106 -3.81 0.92 -35.63
N PHE A 107 -4.78 1.72 -36.10
CA PHE A 107 -5.52 2.67 -35.28
C PHE A 107 -6.42 1.98 -34.25
N ILE A 108 -7.09 0.88 -34.63
CA ILE A 108 -7.85 0.06 -33.69
C ILE A 108 -6.90 -0.56 -32.64
N ALA A 109 -5.75 -1.08 -33.05
CA ALA A 109 -4.75 -1.62 -32.13
C ALA A 109 -4.23 -0.55 -31.15
N TYR A 110 -3.99 0.68 -31.63
CA TYR A 110 -3.59 1.82 -30.80
C TYR A 110 -4.68 2.21 -29.79
N LEU A 111 -5.96 2.26 -30.20
CA LEU A 111 -7.08 2.53 -29.28
C LEU A 111 -7.21 1.46 -28.19
N PHE A 112 -6.95 0.18 -28.51
CA PHE A 112 -6.98 -0.88 -27.51
C PHE A 112 -5.72 -0.95 -26.65
N ALA A 113 -4.56 -0.52 -27.15
CA ALA A 113 -3.32 -0.41 -26.37
C ALA A 113 -3.38 0.71 -25.32
N GLY A 114 -4.17 1.76 -25.57
CA GLY A 114 -4.39 2.87 -24.62
C GLY A 114 -5.43 2.60 -23.53
N VAL A 115 -6.12 1.45 -23.54
CA VAL A 115 -6.98 1.04 -22.43
C VAL A 115 -6.10 0.41 -21.36
N GLU A 116 -5.47 1.26 -20.56
CA GLU A 116 -4.77 0.86 -19.35
C GLU A 116 -5.76 0.15 -18.43
N THR A 117 -5.77 -1.17 -18.49
CA THR A 117 -6.35 -1.96 -17.42
C THR A 117 -5.40 -1.81 -16.24
N LYS A 118 -5.68 -0.88 -15.32
CA LYS A 118 -5.17 -0.98 -13.95
C LYS A 118 -5.44 -2.41 -13.51
N ALA A 119 -4.38 -3.21 -13.49
CA ALA A 119 -4.43 -4.54 -12.93
C ALA A 119 -4.99 -4.34 -11.52
N ARG A 120 -6.07 -5.05 -11.20
CA ARG A 120 -6.40 -5.23 -9.79
C ARG A 120 -5.10 -5.76 -9.16
N PRO A 121 -4.56 -5.13 -8.09
CA PRO A 121 -3.49 -5.78 -7.36
C PRO A 121 -4.01 -7.18 -7.06
N ALA A 122 -3.22 -8.19 -7.40
CA ALA A 122 -3.52 -9.54 -6.97
C ALA A 122 -3.78 -9.44 -5.47
N THR A 123 -4.89 -9.99 -4.99
CA THR A 123 -5.01 -10.35 -3.58
C THR A 123 -3.69 -11.05 -3.27
N GLU A 124 -2.83 -10.42 -2.45
CA GLU A 124 -1.55 -11.00 -2.11
C GLU A 124 -1.87 -12.33 -1.44
N SER A 125 -1.77 -13.41 -2.21
CA SER A 125 -2.08 -14.72 -1.67
C SER A 125 -1.02 -15.03 -0.64
N PHE A 126 -1.44 -15.75 0.39
CA PHE A 126 -0.64 -16.18 1.53
C PHE A 126 0.72 -16.80 1.20
N ASP A 127 0.93 -17.25 -0.03
CA ASP A 127 2.17 -17.84 -0.51
C ASP A 127 3.28 -16.83 -0.84
N ALA A 128 3.01 -15.52 -0.76
CA ALA A 128 4.04 -14.51 -0.93
C ALA A 128 5.01 -14.53 0.28
N PRO A 129 6.33 -14.76 0.07
CA PRO A 129 7.29 -14.87 1.16
C PRO A 129 7.36 -13.57 1.97
N ILE A 130 7.18 -13.70 3.29
CA ILE A 130 7.18 -12.58 4.24
C ILE A 130 8.58 -11.96 4.31
N ASN A 131 8.65 -10.62 4.34
CA ASN A 131 9.89 -9.92 4.64
C ASN A 131 10.32 -10.23 6.09
N ASN A 132 11.52 -10.77 6.28
CA ASN A 132 12.08 -11.12 7.59
C ASN A 132 11.97 -9.98 8.64
N LYS A 133 12.07 -8.71 8.22
CA LYS A 133 11.92 -7.57 9.14
C LYS A 133 10.51 -7.45 9.71
N LEU A 134 9.50 -7.68 8.87
CA LEU A 134 8.09 -7.62 9.25
C LEU A 134 7.70 -8.84 10.09
N LEU A 135 8.23 -10.02 9.75
CA LEU A 135 8.05 -11.23 10.55
C LEU A 135 8.61 -11.06 11.97
N ASN A 136 9.83 -10.51 12.08
CA ASN A 136 10.43 -10.21 13.38
C ASN A 136 9.61 -9.21 14.20
N HIS A 137 9.01 -8.20 13.56
CA HIS A 137 8.12 -7.25 14.25
C HIS A 137 6.93 -7.97 14.90
N TYR A 138 6.27 -8.88 14.16
CA TYR A 138 5.14 -9.62 14.72
C TYR A 138 5.53 -10.55 15.87
N HIS A 139 6.68 -11.22 15.77
CA HIS A 139 7.19 -12.03 16.88
C HIS A 139 7.57 -11.18 18.10
N GLN A 140 8.14 -9.99 17.89
CA GLN A 140 8.46 -9.05 18.99
C GLN A 140 7.21 -8.52 19.69
N ALA A 141 6.11 -8.38 18.94
CA ALA A 141 4.79 -8.07 19.49
C ALA A 141 4.12 -9.27 20.23
N GLY A 142 4.74 -10.46 20.18
CA GLY A 142 4.29 -11.63 20.93
C GLY A 142 3.34 -12.58 20.18
N LEU A 143 3.17 -12.42 18.87
CA LEU A 143 2.29 -13.30 18.08
C LEU A 143 2.96 -14.65 17.76
N SER A 144 2.16 -15.72 17.83
CA SER A 144 2.56 -17.04 17.31
C SER A 144 2.49 -17.09 15.78
N ASP A 145 3.17 -18.03 15.14
CA ASP A 145 3.11 -18.20 13.66
C ASP A 145 1.68 -18.31 13.13
N THR A 146 0.79 -18.98 13.88
CA THR A 146 -0.62 -19.11 13.55
C THR A 146 -1.33 -17.76 13.65
N ASP A 147 -1.11 -17.02 14.73
CA ASP A 147 -1.74 -15.70 14.95
C ASP A 147 -1.25 -14.69 13.91
N ILE A 148 0.02 -14.76 13.51
CA ILE A 148 0.58 -13.95 12.43
C ILE A 148 -0.18 -14.19 11.13
N ASN A 149 -0.48 -15.45 10.80
CA ASN A 149 -1.23 -15.76 9.58
C ASN A 149 -2.65 -15.22 9.64
N VAL A 150 -3.36 -15.41 10.76
CA VAL A 150 -4.73 -14.89 10.94
C VAL A 150 -4.76 -13.36 10.89
N PHE A 151 -3.81 -12.71 11.57
CA PHE A 151 -3.63 -11.27 11.54
C PHE A 151 -3.44 -10.77 10.11
N ARG A 152 -2.51 -11.39 9.37
CA ARG A 152 -2.23 -11.01 7.97
C ARG A 152 -3.44 -11.21 7.07
N GLU A 153 -4.20 -12.28 7.26
CA GLU A 153 -5.46 -12.51 6.52
C GLU A 153 -6.42 -11.36 6.72
N THR A 154 -6.69 -11.10 8.00
CA THR A 154 -7.69 -10.14 8.45
C THR A 154 -7.32 -8.74 7.99
N MET A 155 -6.04 -8.38 8.08
CA MET A 155 -5.55 -7.09 7.61
C MET A 155 -5.51 -7.00 6.08
N ALA A 156 -5.23 -8.09 5.36
CA ALA A 156 -5.30 -8.08 3.90
C ALA A 156 -6.74 -7.84 3.42
N GLU A 157 -7.72 -8.48 4.06
CA GLU A 157 -9.14 -8.28 3.80
C GLU A 157 -9.57 -6.85 4.13
N ALA A 158 -9.32 -6.37 5.35
CA ALA A 158 -9.66 -5.02 5.78
C ALA A 158 -9.04 -3.94 4.87
N LYS A 159 -7.78 -4.11 4.44
CA LYS A 159 -7.15 -3.21 3.47
C LYS A 159 -7.91 -3.15 2.15
N GLN A 160 -8.31 -4.32 1.63
CA GLN A 160 -9.07 -4.38 0.38
C GLN A 160 -10.45 -3.74 0.54
N GLU A 161 -11.10 -3.94 1.68
CA GLU A 161 -12.37 -3.31 2.01
C GLU A 161 -12.26 -1.78 2.07
N ILE A 162 -11.23 -1.23 2.73
CA ILE A 162 -10.96 0.22 2.79
C ILE A 162 -10.75 0.80 1.39
N ILE A 163 -9.94 0.14 0.55
CA ILE A 163 -9.69 0.59 -0.83
C ILE A 163 -10.99 0.63 -1.64
N ASP A 164 -11.81 -0.41 -1.50
CA ASP A 164 -13.07 -0.47 -2.22
C ASP A 164 -14.11 0.50 -1.67
N LEU A 165 -14.11 0.75 -0.36
CA LEU A 165 -14.96 1.74 0.29
C LEU A 165 -14.59 3.14 -0.19
N GLU A 166 -13.29 3.46 -0.21
CA GLU A 166 -12.76 4.71 -0.75
C GLU A 166 -13.25 4.95 -2.17
N LYS A 167 -13.09 3.95 -3.05
CA LYS A 167 -13.52 4.05 -4.44
C LYS A 167 -15.00 4.40 -4.57
N VAL A 168 -15.86 3.78 -3.77
CA VAL A 168 -17.31 3.99 -3.84
C VAL A 168 -17.70 5.34 -3.23
N MET A 169 -17.17 5.66 -2.03
CA MET A 169 -17.48 6.90 -1.33
C MET A 169 -16.99 8.13 -2.09
N THR A 170 -15.83 8.08 -2.76
CA THR A 170 -15.35 9.22 -3.56
C THR A 170 -16.11 9.39 -4.88
N ALA A 171 -16.64 8.30 -5.44
CA ALA A 171 -17.30 8.32 -6.75
C ALA A 171 -18.76 8.81 -6.70
N VAL A 172 -19.46 8.58 -5.58
CA VAL A 172 -20.88 8.91 -5.44
C VAL A 172 -21.05 10.19 -4.61
N PRO A 173 -21.64 11.28 -5.13
CA PRO A 173 -21.67 12.58 -4.45
C PRO A 173 -22.28 12.57 -3.04
N LYS A 174 -23.41 11.86 -2.84
CA LYS A 174 -24.06 11.73 -1.52
C LYS A 174 -23.16 10.97 -0.53
N LEU A 175 -22.47 9.92 -0.97
CA LEU A 175 -21.55 9.15 -0.11
C LEU A 175 -20.27 9.93 0.19
N ARG A 176 -19.80 10.75 -0.77
CA ARG A 176 -18.67 11.64 -0.56
C ARG A 176 -18.96 12.67 0.53
N ALA A 177 -20.19 13.19 0.59
CA ALA A 177 -20.60 14.10 1.65
C ALA A 177 -20.55 13.43 3.03
N ILE A 178 -20.94 12.16 3.14
CA ILE A 178 -20.80 11.39 4.40
C ILE A 178 -19.33 11.33 4.80
N ASN A 179 -18.43 10.96 3.88
CA ASN A 179 -16.99 10.92 4.17
C ASN A 179 -16.45 12.27 4.64
N LEU A 180 -16.88 13.38 4.03
CA LEU A 180 -16.43 14.72 4.41
C LEU A 180 -16.96 15.18 5.78
N ASN A 181 -18.10 14.66 6.22
CA ASN A 181 -18.73 15.07 7.47
C ASN A 181 -18.31 14.21 8.66
N HIS A 182 -17.89 12.96 8.42
CA HIS A 182 -17.57 11.97 9.45
C HIS A 182 -16.13 11.44 9.37
N ASP A 183 -15.32 11.94 8.44
CA ASP A 183 -13.94 11.51 8.22
C ASP A 183 -13.79 9.99 8.01
N THR A 184 -14.82 9.35 7.44
CA THR A 184 -14.99 7.89 7.39
C THR A 184 -13.74 7.15 6.89
N LEU A 185 -13.17 7.61 5.77
CA LEU A 185 -12.01 6.98 5.15
C LEU A 185 -10.71 7.29 5.91
N GLU A 186 -10.61 8.45 6.54
CA GLU A 186 -9.45 8.83 7.33
C GLU A 186 -9.37 7.98 8.60
N VAL A 187 -10.49 7.87 9.33
CA VAL A 187 -10.63 7.00 10.50
C VAL A 187 -10.33 5.55 10.15
N ALA A 188 -10.90 5.01 9.06
CA ALA A 188 -10.66 3.62 8.68
C ALA A 188 -9.17 3.36 8.36
N LYS A 189 -8.50 4.30 7.69
CA LYS A 189 -7.05 4.22 7.41
C LYS A 189 -6.21 4.37 8.67
N ALA A 190 -6.61 5.24 9.60
CA ALA A 190 -5.94 5.45 10.88
C ALA A 190 -6.03 4.19 11.75
N MET A 191 -7.23 3.60 11.87
CA MET A 191 -7.46 2.35 12.59
C MET A 191 -6.62 1.21 12.00
N PHE A 192 -6.60 1.09 10.67
CA PHE A 192 -5.74 0.12 9.99
C PHE A 192 -4.25 0.31 10.33
N ALA A 193 -3.76 1.55 10.31
CA ALA A 193 -2.36 1.85 10.62
C ALA A 193 -2.02 1.55 12.09
N ALA A 194 -2.94 1.87 13.01
CA ALA A 194 -2.84 1.55 14.42
C ALA A 194 -2.73 0.02 14.65
N LEU A 195 -3.58 -0.77 14.00
CA LEU A 195 -3.52 -2.24 14.09
C LEU A 195 -2.26 -2.85 13.49
N VAL A 196 -1.71 -2.26 12.43
CA VAL A 196 -0.42 -2.71 11.86
C VAL A 196 0.73 -2.44 12.83
N LYS A 197 0.64 -1.36 13.61
CA LYS A 197 1.63 -0.99 14.64
C LYS A 197 1.52 -1.90 15.87
N GLU A 198 0.31 -2.23 16.29
CA GLU A 198 0.01 -3.03 17.51
C GLU A 198 -0.82 -4.27 17.14
N PRO A 199 -0.20 -5.26 16.47
CA PRO A 199 -0.89 -6.43 15.92
C PRO A 199 -1.50 -7.35 16.98
N GLU A 200 -0.99 -7.33 18.20
CA GLU A 200 -1.46 -8.12 19.34
C GLU A 200 -2.84 -7.67 19.84
N ARG A 201 -3.22 -6.41 19.57
CA ARG A 201 -4.49 -5.81 19.97
C ARG A 201 -5.62 -6.03 18.95
N LEU A 202 -5.45 -6.94 18.00
CA LEU A 202 -6.43 -7.23 16.95
C LEU A 202 -7.84 -7.51 17.49
N GLN A 203 -7.94 -8.18 18.64
CA GLN A 203 -9.21 -8.52 19.27
C GLN A 203 -10.01 -7.30 19.74
N GLU A 204 -9.32 -6.22 20.15
CA GLU A 204 -9.96 -4.97 20.59
C GLU A 204 -10.66 -4.27 19.42
N ALA A 205 -10.23 -4.56 18.18
CA ALA A 205 -10.80 -4.01 16.96
C ALA A 205 -11.80 -4.93 16.26
N ALA A 206 -12.30 -5.97 16.94
CA ALA A 206 -13.19 -6.97 16.32
C ALA A 206 -14.46 -6.36 15.72
N ASP A 207 -15.05 -5.35 16.38
CA ASP A 207 -16.25 -4.69 15.87
C ASP A 207 -15.96 -3.87 14.61
N PHE A 208 -14.84 -3.14 14.56
CA PHE A 208 -14.38 -2.47 13.36
C PHE A 208 -14.19 -3.46 12.20
N LEU A 209 -13.41 -4.52 12.43
CA LEU A 209 -12.95 -5.47 11.41
C LEU A 209 -14.07 -6.34 10.84
N TYR A 210 -15.02 -6.78 11.67
CA TYR A 210 -16.03 -7.77 11.26
C TYR A 210 -17.45 -7.20 11.12
N LYS A 211 -17.69 -5.97 11.59
CA LYS A 211 -19.02 -5.35 11.52
C LYS A 211 -18.98 -4.00 10.82
N HIS A 212 -18.30 -3.01 11.38
CA HIS A 212 -18.52 -1.63 10.95
C HIS A 212 -17.92 -1.36 9.57
N LEU A 213 -16.69 -1.80 9.30
CA LEU A 213 -16.05 -1.62 7.99
C LEU A 213 -16.72 -2.47 6.88
N PRO A 214 -16.93 -3.80 7.05
CA PRO A 214 -17.56 -4.63 6.01
C PRO A 214 -18.99 -4.18 5.68
N ASN A 215 -19.80 -3.84 6.71
CA ASN A 215 -21.17 -3.39 6.49
C ASN A 215 -21.22 -2.01 5.83
N SER A 216 -20.29 -1.11 6.16
CA SER A 216 -20.17 0.18 5.48
C SER A 216 -19.90 -0.01 3.99
N LEU A 217 -18.96 -0.90 3.65
CA LEU A 217 -18.67 -1.23 2.26
C LEU A 217 -19.87 -1.84 1.55
N GLN A 218 -20.55 -2.79 2.19
CA GLN A 218 -21.71 -3.46 1.62
C GLN A 218 -22.83 -2.46 1.30
N ILE A 219 -23.17 -1.59 2.24
CA ILE A 219 -24.22 -0.58 2.06
C ILE A 219 -23.80 0.44 1.01
N ALA A 220 -22.56 0.93 1.03
CA ALA A 220 -22.05 1.87 0.03
C ALA A 220 -22.13 1.29 -1.39
N ARG A 221 -21.74 0.02 -1.57
CA ARG A 221 -21.84 -0.67 -2.87
C ARG A 221 -23.29 -0.83 -3.32
N LYS A 222 -24.18 -1.25 -2.42
CA LYS A 222 -25.61 -1.41 -2.72
C LYS A 222 -26.27 -0.07 -3.05
N TYR A 223 -25.91 0.98 -2.32
CA TYR A 223 -26.30 2.34 -2.63
C TYR A 223 -25.88 2.74 -4.04
N GLN A 224 -24.60 2.54 -4.38
CA GLN A 224 -24.09 2.88 -5.71
C GLN A 224 -24.83 2.12 -6.82
N GLU A 225 -25.04 0.81 -6.63
CA GLU A 225 -25.78 -0.05 -7.56
C GLU A 225 -27.18 0.52 -7.82
N ILE A 226 -27.97 0.74 -6.77
CA ILE A 226 -29.35 1.24 -6.87
C ILE A 226 -29.40 2.67 -7.40
N ASN A 227 -28.46 3.54 -7.00
CA ASN A 227 -28.41 4.93 -7.44
C ASN A 227 -28.21 5.04 -8.96
N THR A 228 -27.61 4.05 -9.61
CA THR A 228 -27.43 4.02 -11.08
C THR A 228 -28.64 3.49 -11.85
N HIS A 229 -29.69 2.96 -11.19
CA HIS A 229 -30.87 2.44 -11.88
C HIS A 229 -31.66 3.55 -12.59
N GLU A 230 -32.08 3.31 -13.84
CA GLU A 230 -32.83 4.30 -14.65
C GLU A 230 -34.24 4.55 -14.10
N VAL A 231 -34.88 3.51 -13.55
CA VAL A 231 -36.23 3.61 -12.97
C VAL A 231 -36.11 3.51 -11.45
N LYS A 232 -36.54 4.55 -10.74
CA LYS A 232 -36.59 4.62 -9.28
C LYS A 232 -38.02 4.94 -8.83
N THR A 233 -38.53 4.18 -7.87
CA THR A 233 -39.83 4.44 -7.23
C THR A 233 -39.65 5.31 -5.98
N ALA A 234 -40.74 5.83 -5.41
CA ALA A 234 -40.70 6.54 -4.12
C ALA A 234 -40.04 5.67 -3.02
N ASP A 235 -40.40 4.39 -2.94
CA ASP A 235 -39.79 3.44 -2.00
C ASP A 235 -38.29 3.26 -2.22
N THR A 236 -37.83 3.33 -3.48
CA THR A 236 -36.40 3.24 -3.80
C THR A 236 -35.62 4.43 -3.23
N TYR A 237 -36.18 5.65 -3.32
CA TYR A 237 -35.57 6.83 -2.72
C TYR A 237 -35.54 6.77 -1.19
N ALA A 238 -36.62 6.28 -0.56
CA ALA A 238 -36.65 6.09 0.89
C ALA A 238 -35.56 5.12 1.38
N VAL A 239 -35.34 4.02 0.65
CA VAL A 239 -34.25 3.08 0.96
C VAL A 239 -32.87 3.71 0.77
N LEU A 240 -32.67 4.50 -0.28
CA LEU A 240 -31.42 5.23 -0.51
C LEU A 240 -31.15 6.23 0.62
N ASP A 241 -32.15 7.00 1.05
CA ASP A 241 -31.97 7.97 2.13
C ASP A 241 -31.70 7.29 3.48
N ARG A 242 -32.43 6.21 3.80
CA ARG A 242 -32.11 5.38 4.98
C ARG A 242 -30.70 4.80 4.93
N SER A 243 -30.21 4.41 3.75
CA SER A 243 -28.84 3.90 3.59
C SER A 243 -27.79 4.97 3.90
N VAL A 244 -28.06 6.24 3.57
CA VAL A 244 -27.19 7.38 3.92
C VAL A 244 -27.14 7.56 5.44
N GLU A 245 -28.28 7.51 6.12
CA GLU A 245 -28.34 7.59 7.58
C GLU A 245 -27.57 6.45 8.25
N VAL A 246 -27.75 5.21 7.80
CA VAL A 246 -27.04 4.06 8.35
C VAL A 246 -25.53 4.16 8.10
N LEU A 247 -25.11 4.63 6.93
CA LEU A 247 -23.68 4.85 6.64
C LEU A 247 -23.07 5.94 7.51
N ALA A 248 -23.82 7.00 7.82
CA ALA A 248 -23.38 8.02 8.77
C ALA A 248 -23.20 7.42 10.17
N THR A 249 -24.16 6.61 10.64
CA THR A 249 -24.04 5.90 11.92
C THR A 249 -22.83 4.96 11.97
N LEU A 250 -22.62 4.15 10.93
CA LEU A 250 -21.47 3.25 10.86
C LEU A 250 -20.15 4.03 10.83
N SER A 251 -20.12 5.21 10.19
CA SER A 251 -18.94 6.08 10.21
C SER A 251 -18.63 6.57 11.61
N GLU A 252 -19.65 6.97 12.37
CA GLU A 252 -19.50 7.37 13.77
C GLU A 252 -19.05 6.20 14.66
N GLN A 253 -19.58 5.00 14.42
CA GLN A 253 -19.16 3.80 15.13
C GLN A 253 -17.69 3.46 14.86
N MET A 254 -17.22 3.53 13.60
CA MET A 254 -15.80 3.33 13.30
C MET A 254 -14.91 4.38 13.98
N LYS A 255 -15.40 5.63 14.12
CA LYS A 255 -14.69 6.68 14.84
C LYS A 255 -14.60 6.38 16.33
N HIS A 256 -15.68 5.85 16.90
CA HIS A 256 -15.68 5.39 18.29
C HIS A 256 -14.72 4.22 18.48
N ASP A 257 -14.76 3.19 17.63
CA ASP A 257 -13.83 2.05 17.70
C ASP A 257 -12.38 2.52 17.67
N TYR A 258 -12.05 3.47 16.78
CA TYR A 258 -10.71 4.05 16.70
C TYR A 258 -10.34 4.81 17.97
N THR A 259 -11.25 5.65 18.48
CA THR A 259 -11.01 6.45 19.69
C THR A 259 -10.79 5.55 20.90
N ASP A 260 -11.57 4.48 21.02
CA ASP A 260 -11.44 3.49 22.10
C ASP A 260 -10.10 2.75 21.99
N PHE A 261 -9.70 2.39 20.76
CA PHE A 261 -8.41 1.74 20.51
C PHE A 261 -7.22 2.62 20.91
N VAL A 262 -7.28 3.93 20.68
CA VAL A 262 -6.19 4.87 21.04
C VAL A 262 -6.40 5.57 22.40
N ALA A 263 -7.43 5.19 23.16
CA ALA A 263 -7.80 5.90 24.39
C ALA A 263 -6.69 5.86 25.45
N GLU A 264 -5.95 4.76 25.54
CA GLU A 264 -4.83 4.60 26.48
C GLU A 264 -3.71 5.60 26.18
N ASP A 265 -3.29 5.72 24.91
CA ASP A 265 -2.29 6.71 24.47
C ASP A 265 -2.72 8.16 24.79
N ILE A 266 -4.02 8.45 24.66
CA ILE A 266 -4.58 9.78 24.97
C ILE A 266 -4.61 10.04 26.47
N SER A 267 -4.97 9.01 27.27
CA SER A 267 -5.00 9.09 28.74
C SER A 267 -3.60 9.26 29.34
N ASP A 268 -2.60 8.60 28.76
CA ASP A 268 -1.21 8.77 29.16
C ASP A 268 -0.69 10.17 28.81
N LEU A 269 -1.07 10.68 27.64
CA LEU A 269 -0.73 12.05 27.25
C LEU A 269 -1.43 13.11 28.14
N SER A 270 -2.69 12.92 28.52
CA SER A 270 -3.38 13.85 29.41
C SER A 270 -2.78 13.84 30.82
N THR A 271 -2.47 12.67 31.36
CA THR A 271 -1.83 12.53 32.67
C THR A 271 -0.44 13.16 32.69
N THR A 272 0.36 12.94 31.64
CA THR A 272 1.68 13.57 31.52
C THR A 272 1.57 15.08 31.36
N LEU A 273 0.59 15.59 30.60
CA LEU A 273 0.34 17.02 30.45
C LEU A 273 -0.13 17.65 31.77
N ASP A 274 -1.00 17.00 32.54
CA ASP A 274 -1.46 17.44 33.85
C ASP A 274 -0.32 17.46 34.88
N ALA A 275 0.56 16.47 34.86
CA ALA A 275 1.76 16.41 35.69
C ALA A 275 2.78 17.52 35.35
N VAL A 276 2.85 17.93 34.09
CA VAL A 276 3.69 19.06 33.64
C VAL A 276 3.06 20.41 33.99
N ASN A 277 1.74 20.54 33.85
CA ASN A 277 1.01 21.80 34.05
C ASN A 277 0.66 22.09 35.52
N HIS A 278 0.74 21.10 36.42
CA HIS A 278 0.55 21.29 37.87
C HIS A 278 1.82 20.93 38.66
N PRO A 279 2.86 21.78 38.64
CA PRO A 279 4.10 21.55 39.40
C PRO A 279 3.92 21.59 40.93
N ASP A 280 2.79 22.10 41.44
CA ASP A 280 2.58 22.45 42.85
C ASP A 280 2.13 21.31 43.79
N GLN A 281 2.12 20.05 43.34
CA GLN A 281 2.02 18.89 44.23
C GLN A 281 3.36 18.22 44.53
N ARG A 282 4.47 18.97 44.45
CA ARG A 282 5.68 18.63 45.21
C ARG A 282 5.49 19.05 46.66
N ALA A 283 4.98 18.14 47.49
CA ALA A 283 5.09 18.27 48.93
C ALA A 283 6.56 18.55 49.32
N ASP A 284 6.82 19.75 49.84
CA ASP A 284 7.93 20.14 50.74
C ASP A 284 9.36 19.63 50.47
N PHE A 285 9.83 19.64 49.21
CA PHE A 285 11.27 19.45 48.95
C PHE A 285 12.11 20.73 49.09
N ASN A 286 11.49 21.91 49.15
CA ASN A 286 12.22 23.19 49.09
C ASN A 286 13.00 23.51 50.38
N LEU A 287 12.48 23.13 51.55
CA LEU A 287 13.18 23.35 52.83
C LEU A 287 14.42 22.46 53.00
N LYS A 288 14.41 21.26 52.41
CA LYS A 288 15.52 20.30 52.51
C LYS A 288 16.58 20.54 51.42
N SER A 289 16.19 21.09 50.27
CA SER A 289 17.13 21.51 49.22
C SER A 289 17.90 22.77 49.61
N GLU A 290 17.26 23.76 50.24
CA GLU A 290 17.99 24.95 50.70
C GLU A 290 19.00 24.62 51.79
N GLN A 291 18.64 23.74 52.73
CA GLN A 291 19.57 23.24 53.75
C GLN A 291 20.72 22.42 53.16
N SER A 292 20.46 21.56 52.18
CA SER A 292 21.51 20.75 51.55
C SER A 292 22.42 21.56 50.62
N ILE A 293 21.90 22.58 49.94
CA ILE A 293 22.68 23.52 49.13
C ILE A 293 23.57 24.39 50.03
N ALA A 294 23.04 24.91 51.14
CA ALA A 294 23.85 25.65 52.12
C ALA A 294 24.94 24.77 52.73
N GLN A 295 24.63 23.51 53.09
CA GLN A 295 25.61 22.55 53.59
C GLN A 295 26.70 22.23 52.56
N MET A 296 26.35 22.05 51.29
CA MET A 296 27.33 21.82 50.22
C MET A 296 28.21 23.05 49.98
N GLN A 297 27.65 24.26 50.02
CA GLN A 297 28.41 25.49 49.89
C GLN A 297 29.40 25.69 51.04
N ASP A 298 28.99 25.39 52.28
CA ASP A 298 29.88 25.41 53.44
C ASP A 298 30.98 24.35 53.35
N GLN A 299 30.66 23.14 52.89
CA GLN A 299 31.67 22.09 52.65
C GLN A 299 32.70 22.51 51.60
N LEU A 300 32.26 23.11 50.48
CA LEU A 300 33.17 23.61 49.45
C LEU A 300 34.08 24.73 49.97
N SER A 301 33.52 25.65 50.77
CA SER A 301 34.29 26.72 51.41
C SER A 301 35.35 26.18 52.38
N GLN A 302 35.00 25.14 53.16
CA GLN A 302 35.94 24.47 54.05
C GLN A 302 37.05 23.75 53.28
N ILE A 303 36.71 22.99 52.23
CA ILE A 303 37.69 22.32 51.37
C ILE A 303 38.66 23.34 50.77
N GLN A 304 38.16 24.49 50.31
CA GLN A 304 39.00 25.53 49.74
C GLN A 304 39.92 26.18 50.78
N LYS A 305 39.42 26.42 52.01
CA LYS A 305 40.26 26.89 53.12
C LYS A 305 41.33 25.88 53.51
N ASP A 306 41.00 24.60 53.57
CA ASP A 306 41.94 23.53 53.89
C ASP A 306 43.02 23.44 52.82
N TYR A 307 42.64 23.56 51.54
CA TYR A 307 43.57 23.57 50.42
C TYR A 307 44.54 24.76 50.49
N LEU A 308 44.03 25.96 50.78
CA LEU A 308 44.85 27.16 50.94
C LEU A 308 45.77 27.07 52.17
N THR A 309 45.27 26.51 53.28
CA THR A 309 46.07 26.31 54.50
C THR A 309 47.18 25.29 54.27
N LYS A 310 46.91 24.23 53.50
CA LYS A 310 47.89 23.20 53.12
C LYS A 310 48.95 23.73 52.16
N GLN A 311 48.60 24.69 51.30
CA GLN A 311 49.58 25.41 50.48
C GLN A 311 50.45 26.35 51.29
N GLN A 312 49.93 26.93 52.39
CA GLN A 312 50.69 27.79 53.28
C GLN A 312 51.58 27.00 54.27
N SER A 313 51.14 25.82 54.73
CA SER A 313 51.94 24.97 55.61
C SER A 313 53.01 24.14 54.88
N GLY A 314 52.81 23.84 53.58
CA GLY A 314 53.85 23.25 52.72
C GLY A 314 54.95 24.22 52.31
N ALA A 315 54.77 25.53 52.52
CA ALA A 315 55.79 26.54 52.24
C ALA A 315 56.70 26.83 53.46
N ASP A 316 56.39 26.31 54.65
CA ASP A 316 57.15 26.55 55.88
C ASP A 316 57.95 25.32 56.35
N SER A 317 57.77 24.15 55.73
CA SER A 317 58.60 22.96 55.99
C SER A 317 59.86 22.86 55.12
N ASP A 318 59.96 23.62 54.03
CA ASP A 318 61.13 23.60 53.14
C ASP A 318 62.14 24.74 53.42
N ALA A 319 61.89 25.57 54.45
CA ALA A 319 62.79 26.66 54.85
C ALA A 319 63.71 26.33 56.04
N VAL A 320 63.62 25.13 56.64
CA VAL A 320 64.45 24.75 57.81
C VAL A 320 65.51 23.68 57.51
N ASP A 321 65.38 22.88 56.44
CA ASP A 321 66.29 21.74 56.17
C ASP A 321 67.42 21.99 55.17
N HIS A 322 67.63 23.23 54.70
CA HIS A 322 68.74 23.56 53.78
C HIS A 322 69.82 24.52 54.33
N ALA A 323 69.89 24.69 55.66
CA ALA A 323 70.97 25.46 56.30
C ALA A 323 72.04 24.62 57.01
N ALA A 324 72.04 23.29 56.89
CA ALA A 324 72.98 22.42 57.60
C ALA A 324 73.59 21.32 56.72
N ASP A 325 74.07 21.64 55.52
CA ASP A 325 75.10 20.79 54.91
C ASP A 325 76.04 21.56 53.99
N ALA A 326 76.93 22.31 54.62
CA ALA A 326 78.14 22.83 53.99
C ALA A 326 79.24 22.98 55.05
N LYS A 327 79.75 21.86 55.58
CA LYS A 327 81.16 21.81 55.97
C LYS A 327 81.71 20.40 56.14
N THR A 328 82.75 20.16 55.34
CA THR A 328 83.94 19.34 55.61
C THR A 328 83.82 17.83 55.52
N ASP A 329 84.18 17.34 54.33
CA ASP A 329 85.23 16.34 54.14
C ASP A 329 86.27 16.35 55.28
N THR A 330 86.54 15.18 55.88
CA THR A 330 87.88 14.57 55.84
C THR A 330 87.92 13.23 56.58
N LEU A 331 88.45 12.22 55.87
CA LEU A 331 89.18 11.04 56.37
C LEU A 331 88.38 9.96 57.13
N LYS A 332 88.70 8.67 57.10
CA LYS A 332 89.45 7.76 56.23
C LYS A 332 89.29 6.40 56.95
N ASP A 333 88.98 5.37 56.20
CA ASP A 333 88.82 3.99 56.69
C ASP A 333 90.16 3.40 57.18
N GLY A 334 90.07 2.51 58.18
CA GLY A 334 91.01 1.39 58.37
C GLY A 334 92.26 1.58 59.25
N ASP A 335 92.23 0.89 60.39
CA ASP A 335 93.09 -0.28 60.70
C ASP A 335 93.98 -0.23 61.96
N SER A 336 93.71 -1.23 62.82
CA SER A 336 94.56 -2.06 63.69
C SER A 336 95.64 -1.52 64.66
N GLN A 337 95.47 -2.01 65.90
CA GLN A 337 96.44 -2.53 66.88
C GLN A 337 97.56 -1.64 67.48
N ASN A 338 97.62 -1.72 68.82
CA ASN A 338 98.78 -1.83 69.72
C ASN A 338 100.17 -1.50 69.15
N ASP A 339 100.88 -0.56 69.78
CA ASP A 339 101.76 -0.81 70.95
C ASP A 339 102.04 0.50 71.71
#